data_AF-A0A7J6WLK6-F1
#
_entry.id   AF-A0A7J6WLK6-F1
#
_cell.length_a   1.000
_cell.length_b   1.000
_cell.length_c   1.000
_cell.angle_alpha   90.00
_cell.angle_beta   90.00
_cell.angle_gamma   90.00
#
_symmetry.space_group_name_H-M   'P 1'
#
loop_
_entity.id
_entity.type
_entity.pdbx_description
1 polymer ?
#
loop_
_entity_poly.entity_id
_entity_poly.type
_entity_poly.pdbx_seq_one_letter_code
_entity_poly.pdbx_strand_id
1 'polypeptide(L)'
;MPDCNSVLKFFDNFTASEVIDFNSKYLKENPVNKNIKCIFVSSLAWTHLKANQTKCLKRVLHDVLEKDLADDINYVFLPMNTSKSAYPSEGFHWTLLVLNYKKQTFQHYNNMKPRKGSVDKFYEETRIL
;
A
#
# COMPACT_ATOMS: atom_id res chain seq x y z
N MET A 1 5.10 5.91 33.47
CA MET A 1 5.69 5.26 32.29
C MET A 1 4.67 4.26 31.77
N PRO A 2 4.29 4.29 30.48
CA PRO A 2 3.36 3.28 29.98
C PRO A 2 4.05 1.90 30.02
N ASP A 3 3.32 0.90 30.51
CA ASP A 3 3.78 -0.47 30.69
C ASP A 3 4.01 -1.13 29.31
N CYS A 4 5.11 -1.86 29.12
CA CYS A 4 5.45 -2.52 27.85
C CYS A 4 4.32 -3.41 27.30
N ASN A 5 3.48 -4.00 28.15
CA ASN A 5 2.33 -4.81 27.74
C ASN A 5 1.21 -3.95 27.11
N SER A 6 1.07 -2.70 27.53
CA SER A 6 0.11 -1.77 26.92
C SER A 6 0.53 -1.33 25.51
N VAL A 7 1.84 -1.23 25.26
CA VAL A 7 2.40 -0.99 23.93
C VAL A 7 2.22 -2.21 23.03
N LEU A 8 2.45 -3.42 23.54
CA LEU A 8 2.23 -4.66 22.80
C LEU A 8 0.74 -4.85 22.41
N LYS A 9 -0.19 -4.54 23.31
CA LYS A 9 -1.64 -4.58 23.00
C LYS A 9 -2.08 -3.59 21.91
N PHE A 10 -1.35 -2.49 21.71
CA PHE A 10 -1.60 -1.58 20.59
C PHE A 10 -1.22 -2.24 19.25
N PHE A 11 -0.20 -3.10 19.24
CA PHE A 11 0.27 -3.85 18.07
C PHE A 11 -0.39 -5.22 17.86
N ASP A 12 -1.10 -5.76 18.87
CA ASP A 12 -1.94 -6.95 18.73
C ASP A 12 -3.21 -6.70 17.88
N ASN A 13 -3.49 -5.44 17.56
CA ASN A 13 -4.56 -5.06 16.65
C ASN A 13 -4.05 -5.04 15.21
N PHE A 14 -4.83 -5.61 14.27
CA PHE A 14 -4.55 -5.47 12.84
C PHE A 14 -4.38 -3.98 12.47
N THR A 15 -3.34 -3.66 11.71
CA THR A 15 -3.08 -2.29 11.29
C THR A 15 -4.24 -1.77 10.45
N ALA A 16 -4.90 -0.71 10.93
CA ALA A 16 -5.98 -0.05 10.22
C ALA A 16 -5.46 0.81 9.05
N SER A 17 -6.32 1.04 8.05
CA SER A 17 -5.99 1.83 6.85
C SER A 17 -5.52 3.25 7.20
N GLU A 18 -6.10 3.87 8.23
CA GLU A 18 -5.78 5.20 8.71
C GLU A 18 -4.33 5.30 9.19
N VAL A 19 -3.80 4.24 9.80
CA VAL A 19 -2.41 4.19 10.26
C VAL A 19 -1.46 4.13 9.08
N ILE A 20 -1.79 3.36 8.04
CA ILE A 20 -0.98 3.27 6.81
C ILE A 20 -0.97 4.61 6.07
N ASP A 21 -2.14 5.23 5.92
CA ASP A 21 -2.28 6.51 5.22
C ASP A 21 -1.58 7.65 5.98
N PHE A 22 -1.66 7.66 7.33
CA PHE A 22 -0.91 8.61 8.16
C PHE A 22 0.61 8.47 7.96
N ASN A 23 1.13 7.25 8.03
CA ASN A 23 2.56 6.99 7.84
C ASN A 23 3.02 7.35 6.42
N SER A 24 2.19 7.08 5.41
CA SER A 24 2.48 7.45 4.01
C SER A 24 2.62 8.97 3.85
N LYS A 25 1.73 9.74 4.49
CA LYS A 25 1.82 11.21 4.52
C LYS A 25 3.09 11.68 5.23
N TYR A 26 3.37 11.11 6.41
CA TYR A 26 4.59 11.43 7.16
C TYR A 26 5.87 11.15 6.36
N LEU A 27 5.92 10.02 5.64
CA LEU A 27 7.05 9.67 4.77
C LEU A 27 7.22 10.65 3.60
N LYS A 28 6.12 11.11 2.99
CA LYS A 28 6.12 12.13 1.93
C LYS A 28 6.65 13.47 2.41
N GLU A 29 6.29 13.88 3.63
CA GLU A 29 6.67 15.17 4.21
C GLU A 29 8.07 15.16 4.83
N ASN A 30 8.66 13.98 5.06
CA ASN A 30 9.97 13.84 5.68
C ASN A 30 11.08 14.50 4.82
N PRO A 31 11.89 15.41 5.38
CA PRO A 31 12.97 16.10 4.65
C PRO A 31 13.97 15.18 3.96
N VAL A 32 14.24 14.00 4.51
CA VAL A 32 15.16 13.01 3.93
C VAL A 32 14.62 12.47 2.59
N ASN A 33 13.30 12.43 2.43
CA ASN A 33 12.63 11.90 1.25
C ASN A 33 12.23 12.99 0.24
N LYS A 34 12.48 14.28 0.52
CA LYS A 34 12.07 15.40 -0.36
C LYS A 34 12.64 15.31 -1.78
N ASN A 35 13.79 14.68 -1.95
CA ASN A 35 14.44 14.49 -3.24
C ASN A 35 13.99 13.21 -3.96
N ILE A 36 13.23 12.35 -3.29
CA ILE A 36 12.69 11.13 -3.88
C ILE A 36 11.22 11.40 -4.20
N LYS A 37 10.95 11.79 -5.45
CA LYS A 37 9.58 11.95 -5.91
C LYS A 37 8.89 10.59 -5.98
N CYS A 38 8.11 10.32 -4.95
CA CYS A 38 7.34 9.12 -4.78
C CYS A 38 5.86 9.48 -4.65
N ILE A 39 5.04 8.62 -5.21
CA ILE A 39 3.61 8.65 -5.01
C ILE A 39 3.26 7.61 -3.95
N PHE A 40 2.47 8.02 -2.95
CA PHE A 40 1.87 7.11 -1.99
C PHE A 40 0.36 7.07 -2.20
N VAL A 41 -0.14 5.96 -2.71
CA VAL A 41 -1.57 5.75 -2.93
C VAL A 41 -2.22 5.37 -1.59
N SER A 42 -3.41 5.92 -1.31
CA SER A 42 -4.16 5.54 -0.10
C SER A 42 -4.45 4.03 -0.09
N SER A 43 -4.33 3.45 1.10
CA SER A 43 -4.60 2.04 1.39
C SER A 43 -6.04 1.60 1.07
N LEU A 44 -6.97 2.55 0.91
CA LEU A 44 -8.36 2.28 0.51
C LEU A 44 -8.52 2.04 -1.00
N ALA A 45 -7.55 2.43 -1.83
CA ALA A 45 -7.65 2.27 -3.29
C ALA A 45 -7.86 0.81 -3.68
N TRP A 46 -7.08 -0.11 -3.09
CA TRP A 46 -7.23 -1.55 -3.33
C TRP A 46 -8.59 -2.09 -2.89
N THR A 47 -9.11 -1.61 -1.76
CA THR A 47 -10.43 -1.98 -1.26
C THR A 47 -11.53 -1.55 -2.25
N HIS A 48 -11.49 -0.31 -2.73
CA HIS A 48 -12.43 0.19 -3.73
C HIS A 48 -12.34 -0.56 -5.06
N LEU A 49 -11.12 -0.94 -5.48
CA LEU A 49 -10.90 -1.74 -6.69
C LEU A 49 -11.56 -3.12 -6.56
N LYS A 50 -11.29 -3.85 -5.46
CA LYS A 50 -11.91 -5.17 -5.19
C LYS A 50 -13.44 -5.10 -5.12
N ALA A 51 -13.98 -4.02 -4.57
CA ALA A 51 -15.42 -3.81 -4.44
C ALA A 51 -16.08 -3.25 -5.73
N ASN A 52 -15.32 -3.09 -6.82
CA ASN A 52 -15.77 -2.49 -8.07
C ASN A 52 -16.41 -1.08 -7.90
N GLN A 53 -15.95 -0.31 -6.90
CA GLN A 53 -16.45 1.02 -6.58
C GLN A 53 -15.70 2.09 -7.41
N THR A 54 -15.92 2.09 -8.71
CA THR A 54 -15.15 2.90 -9.69
C THR A 54 -15.13 4.39 -9.39
N LYS A 55 -16.21 4.99 -8.88
CA LYS A 55 -16.24 6.41 -8.48
C LYS A 55 -15.32 6.71 -7.29
N CYS A 56 -15.34 5.85 -6.27
CA CYS A 56 -14.48 5.98 -5.09
C CYS A 56 -13.02 5.73 -5.47
N LEU A 57 -12.77 4.70 -6.27
CA LEU A 57 -11.46 4.39 -6.83
C LEU A 57 -10.89 5.57 -7.60
N LYS A 58 -11.69 6.17 -8.50
CA LYS A 58 -11.30 7.38 -9.22
C LYS A 58 -10.93 8.49 -8.24
N ARG A 59 -11.77 8.84 -7.26
CA ARG A 59 -11.41 9.90 -6.29
C ARG A 59 -10.06 9.64 -5.59
N VAL A 60 -9.83 8.41 -5.16
CA VAL A 60 -8.62 8.04 -4.38
C VAL A 60 -7.36 7.94 -5.25
N LEU A 61 -7.47 7.51 -6.51
CA LEU A 61 -6.34 7.45 -7.45
C LEU A 61 -6.13 8.77 -8.20
N HIS A 62 -7.18 9.47 -8.59
CA HIS A 62 -7.15 10.66 -9.44
C HIS A 62 -6.55 11.87 -8.72
N ASP A 63 -6.75 11.99 -7.40
CA ASP A 63 -6.08 13.01 -6.61
C ASP A 63 -4.56 12.78 -6.49
N VAL A 64 -4.10 11.55 -6.73
CA VAL A 64 -2.72 11.12 -6.50
C VAL A 64 -1.95 10.94 -7.81
N LEU A 65 -2.62 10.46 -8.85
CA LEU A 65 -2.04 10.26 -10.16
C LEU A 65 -2.08 11.58 -10.94
N GLU A 66 -3.22 12.23 -11.16
CA GLU A 66 -3.23 13.40 -12.08
C GLU A 66 -2.58 14.66 -11.52
N LYS A 67 -2.57 14.84 -10.20
CA LYS A 67 -1.97 16.05 -9.58
C LYS A 67 -0.46 15.93 -9.36
N ASP A 68 0.03 14.71 -9.12
CA ASP A 68 1.43 14.47 -8.79
C ASP A 68 2.19 13.71 -9.91
N LEU A 69 1.53 13.23 -10.98
CA LEU A 69 2.19 12.65 -12.17
C LEU A 69 3.00 13.70 -12.91
N ALA A 70 4.27 13.79 -12.53
CA ALA A 70 5.33 14.45 -13.27
C ALA A 70 6.30 13.39 -13.81
N ASP A 71 7.02 13.73 -14.88
CA ASP A 71 7.97 12.83 -15.55
C ASP A 71 9.13 12.34 -14.65
N ASP A 72 9.29 12.92 -13.47
CA ASP A 72 10.37 12.64 -12.54
C ASP A 72 9.98 11.80 -11.31
N ILE A 73 8.79 11.17 -11.32
CA ILE A 73 8.45 10.15 -10.32
C ILE A 73 9.38 8.95 -10.45
N ASN A 74 9.88 8.49 -9.31
CA ASN A 74 10.67 7.27 -9.23
C ASN A 74 9.80 6.05 -8.92
N TYR A 75 8.90 6.18 -7.94
CA TYR A 75 8.12 5.06 -7.41
C TYR A 75 6.67 5.43 -7.10
N VAL A 76 5.76 4.47 -7.31
CA VAL A 76 4.38 4.52 -6.83
C VAL A 76 4.19 3.37 -5.85
N PHE A 77 3.78 3.69 -4.62
CA PHE A 77 3.53 2.73 -3.55
C PHE A 77 2.02 2.50 -3.39
N LEU A 78 1.60 1.24 -3.50
CA LEU A 78 0.21 0.80 -3.40
C LEU A 78 0.07 -0.24 -2.27
N PRO A 79 -0.37 0.17 -1.07
CA PRO A 79 -0.73 -0.75 -0.01
C PRO A 79 -1.95 -1.60 -0.42
N MET A 80 -1.87 -2.91 -0.18
CA MET A 80 -2.91 -3.87 -0.55
C MET A 80 -3.30 -4.72 0.64
N ASN A 81 -4.60 -4.79 0.94
CA ASN A 81 -5.14 -5.73 1.93
C ASN A 81 -5.73 -6.99 1.27
N THR A 82 -5.49 -8.14 1.88
CA THR A 82 -6.07 -9.42 1.46
C THR A 82 -7.33 -9.78 2.26
N SER A 83 -8.24 -8.83 2.48
CA SER A 83 -9.55 -9.18 3.08
C SER A 83 -10.38 -10.05 2.13
N LYS A 84 -10.95 -11.15 2.67
CA LYS A 84 -12.03 -11.94 2.05
C LYS A 84 -13.43 -11.43 2.41
N SER A 85 -13.55 -10.43 3.27
CA SER A 85 -14.81 -10.09 3.93
C SER A 85 -15.40 -8.78 3.41
N ALA A 86 -16.74 -8.72 3.45
CA ALA A 86 -17.54 -7.54 3.12
C ALA A 86 -17.47 -6.44 4.21
N TYR A 87 -16.72 -6.67 5.30
CA TYR A 87 -16.57 -5.76 6.42
C TYR A 87 -15.20 -5.05 6.39
N PRO A 88 -15.17 -3.71 6.25
CA PRO A 88 -13.93 -2.93 6.16
C PRO A 88 -13.00 -3.03 7.39
N SER A 89 -13.52 -3.43 8.55
CA SER A 89 -12.80 -3.55 9.82
C SER A 89 -12.01 -4.85 9.98
N GLU A 90 -12.21 -5.83 9.10
CA GLU A 90 -11.53 -7.13 9.18
C GLU A 90 -10.29 -7.15 8.29
N GLY A 91 -9.15 -6.80 8.87
CA GLY A 91 -7.85 -6.93 8.22
C GLY A 91 -7.49 -8.41 8.04
N PHE A 92 -7.33 -8.84 6.80
CA PHE A 92 -6.46 -10.00 6.51
C PHE A 92 -5.29 -9.50 5.68
N HIS A 93 -4.11 -9.63 6.29
CA HIS A 93 -2.75 -9.44 5.77
C HIS A 93 -2.51 -8.29 4.77
N TRP A 94 -1.58 -7.40 5.13
CA TRP A 94 -1.14 -6.29 4.29
C TRP A 94 0.08 -6.69 3.46
N THR A 95 0.03 -6.34 2.18
CA THR A 95 1.15 -6.43 1.26
C THR A 95 1.37 -5.09 0.59
N LEU A 96 2.52 -4.90 -0.06
CA LEU A 96 2.86 -3.66 -0.73
C LEU A 96 3.21 -3.95 -2.18
N LEU A 97 2.47 -3.34 -3.11
CA LEU A 97 2.83 -3.31 -4.52
C LEU A 97 3.55 -2.00 -4.82
N VAL A 98 4.68 -2.08 -5.51
CA VAL A 98 5.49 -0.93 -5.88
C VAL A 98 5.65 -0.93 -7.39
N LEU A 99 5.27 0.18 -8.03
CA LEU A 99 5.66 0.44 -9.41
C LEU A 99 6.96 1.23 -9.41
N ASN A 100 8.01 0.67 -10.01
CA ASN A 100 9.15 1.47 -10.43
C ASN A 100 8.79 2.17 -11.74
N TYR A 101 8.53 3.47 -11.67
CA TYR A 101 8.03 4.23 -12.83
C TYR A 101 9.07 4.34 -13.94
N LYS A 102 10.36 4.46 -13.59
CA LYS A 102 11.45 4.53 -14.58
C LYS A 102 11.66 3.21 -15.33
N LYS A 103 11.56 2.08 -14.61
CA LYS A 103 11.75 0.75 -15.19
C LYS A 103 10.46 0.16 -15.75
N GLN A 104 9.31 0.77 -15.48
CA GLN A 104 8.00 0.25 -15.85
C GLN A 104 7.78 -1.18 -15.32
N THR A 105 8.24 -1.45 -14.10
CA THR A 105 8.16 -2.79 -13.47
C THR A 105 7.43 -2.74 -12.15
N PHE A 106 6.58 -3.74 -11.91
CA PHE A 106 5.98 -3.96 -10.61
C PHE A 106 6.83 -4.90 -9.73
N GLN A 107 6.87 -4.58 -8.44
CA GLN A 107 7.47 -5.39 -7.39
C GLN A 107 6.45 -5.57 -6.25
N HIS A 108 6.23 -6.81 -5.81
CA HIS A 108 5.29 -7.13 -4.74
C HIS A 108 6.03 -7.60 -3.49
N TYR A 109 5.80 -6.93 -2.37
CA TYR A 109 6.39 -7.25 -1.07
C TYR A 109 5.35 -7.90 -0.18
N ASN A 110 5.61 -9.14 0.22
CA ASN A 110 4.80 -9.94 1.12
C ASN A 110 5.70 -10.53 2.20
N ASN A 111 5.43 -10.23 3.47
CA ASN A 111 6.24 -10.70 4.59
C ASN A 111 5.74 -12.02 5.21
N MET A 112 4.64 -12.61 4.71
CA MET A 112 4.24 -13.94 5.16
C MET A 112 5.18 -15.00 4.60
N LYS A 113 5.47 -16.03 5.42
CA LYS A 113 6.18 -17.21 4.94
C LYS A 113 5.35 -17.90 3.86
N PRO A 114 5.96 -18.30 2.72
CA PRO A 114 5.28 -19.12 1.73
C PRO A 114 4.70 -20.38 2.40
N ARG A 115 3.49 -20.79 2.03
CA ARG A 115 2.98 -22.07 2.50
C ARG A 115 3.80 -23.19 1.85
N LYS A 116 4.12 -24.23 2.61
CA LYS A 116 4.89 -25.38 2.11
C LYS A 116 4.13 -26.00 0.93
N GLY A 117 4.74 -25.97 -0.27
CA GLY A 117 4.13 -26.49 -1.51
C GLY A 117 3.34 -25.47 -2.34
N SER A 118 3.20 -24.22 -1.91
CA SER A 118 2.76 -23.13 -2.80
C SER A 118 3.99 -22.43 -3.37
N VAL A 119 4.16 -22.48 -4.69
CA VAL A 119 4.95 -21.46 -5.38
C VAL A 119 4.13 -20.18 -5.21
N ASP A 120 4.64 -19.24 -4.42
CA ASP A 120 4.06 -17.92 -4.30
C ASP A 120 4.08 -17.31 -5.72
N LYS A 121 2.96 -17.45 -6.44
CA LYS A 121 2.73 -16.83 -7.76
C LYS A 121 2.52 -15.34 -7.56
N PHE A 122 3.48 -14.65 -6.98
CA PHE A 122 3.36 -13.22 -6.74
C PHE A 122 4.32 -12.50 -7.67
N TYR A 123 3.74 -12.07 -8.79
CA TYR A 123 4.23 -11.07 -9.74
C TYR A 123 5.74 -10.85 -9.72
N GLU A 124 6.49 -11.86 -10.14
CA GLU A 124 7.86 -11.64 -10.59
C GLU A 124 7.78 -10.70 -11.80
N GLU A 125 8.28 -9.47 -11.62
CA GLU A 125 8.62 -8.50 -12.65
C GLU A 125 7.65 -8.44 -13.84
N THR A 126 6.40 -8.01 -13.60
CA THR A 126 5.52 -7.67 -14.73
C THR A 126 5.95 -6.31 -15.29
N ARG A 127 6.47 -6.31 -16.53
CA ARG A 127 6.72 -5.10 -17.30
C ARG A 127 5.38 -4.53 -17.78
N ILE A 128 5.19 -3.23 -17.65
CA ILE A 128 4.07 -2.53 -18.30
C ILE A 128 4.36 -2.53 -19.80
N LEU A 129 3.41 -3.04 -20.61
CA LEU A 129 3.44 -3.05 -22.08
C LEU A 129 3.14 -1.66 -22.64
#